data_AF-A0A3P1W0U4-F1
#
_entry.id   AF-A0A3P1W0U4-F1
#
_cell.length_a   1.000
_cell.length_b   1.000
_cell.length_c   1.000
_cell.angle_alpha   90.00
_cell.angle_beta   90.00
_cell.angle_gamma   90.00
#
_symmetry.space_group_name_H-M   'P 1'
#
loop_
_entity.id
_entity.type
_entity.pdbx_description
1 polymer ?
#
loop_
_entity_poly.entity_id
_entity_poly.type
_entity_poly.pdbx_seq_one_letter_code
_entity_poly.pdbx_strand_id
1 'polypeptide(L)'
;MRRKAMVNEDNNYDSQMREDAYMKKEGTTNESVYDDFQMQGNFHTGRNVTVSEEFVNNFLMAHSNNLPSDKIYMLKERIRKLPKENADRLQFISLKNASTMILISIFLGQWGIDRFMLGETGLGILKFLTCGACGVWTVIDWFMISKKTKEYNFKLIMNALM
;
A
#
# COMPACT_ATOMS: atom_id res chain seq x y z
N MET A 1 -71.69 -13.54 41.94
CA MET A 1 -71.77 -14.75 41.10
C MET A 1 -71.34 -14.43 39.66
N ARG A 2 -70.11 -14.82 39.33
CA ARG A 2 -69.62 -15.36 38.04
C ARG A 2 -70.12 -14.72 36.72
N ARG A 3 -69.74 -13.48 36.38
CA ARG A 3 -69.81 -12.99 34.99
C ARG A 3 -68.74 -11.96 34.60
N LYS A 4 -67.52 -12.10 35.14
CA LYS A 4 -66.32 -11.37 34.66
C LYS A 4 -65.07 -12.24 34.56
N ALA A 5 -65.23 -13.56 34.47
CA ALA A 5 -64.11 -14.51 34.33
C ALA A 5 -64.00 -15.14 32.92
N MET A 6 -64.90 -14.81 31.99
CA MET A 6 -65.02 -15.50 30.69
C MET A 6 -64.67 -14.61 29.48
N VAL A 7 -64.18 -13.38 29.70
CA VAL A 7 -63.68 -12.47 28.64
C VAL A 7 -62.14 -12.35 28.69
N ASN A 8 -61.49 -13.13 29.56
CA ASN A 8 -60.05 -13.09 29.80
C ASN A 8 -59.31 -14.34 29.31
N GLU A 9 -60.00 -15.29 28.67
CA GLU A 9 -59.37 -16.45 28.03
C GLU A 9 -59.02 -16.14 26.56
N ASP A 10 -59.91 -15.51 25.80
CA ASP A 10 -59.64 -15.19 24.38
C ASP A 10 -58.49 -14.18 24.19
N ASN A 11 -58.31 -13.23 25.11
CA ASN A 11 -57.17 -12.30 25.08
C ASN A 11 -55.85 -12.95 25.50
N ASN A 12 -55.90 -14.07 26.23
CA ASN A 12 -54.72 -14.81 26.65
C ASN A 12 -54.19 -15.68 25.50
N TYR A 13 -55.05 -16.24 24.66
CA TYR A 13 -54.64 -16.96 23.46
C TYR A 13 -53.98 -16.04 22.42
N ASP A 14 -54.48 -14.81 22.23
CA ASP A 14 -53.83 -13.82 21.33
C ASP A 14 -52.49 -13.33 21.91
N SER A 15 -52.39 -13.20 23.24
CA SER A 15 -51.15 -12.83 23.92
C SER A 15 -50.10 -13.96 23.88
N GLN A 16 -50.53 -15.22 24.02
CA GLN A 16 -49.67 -16.41 23.87
C GLN A 16 -49.23 -16.62 22.43
N MET A 17 -50.11 -16.44 21.44
CA MET A 17 -49.70 -16.49 20.02
C MET A 17 -48.70 -15.39 19.65
N ARG A 18 -48.80 -14.22 20.31
CA ARG A 18 -47.81 -13.15 20.19
C ARG A 18 -46.49 -13.54 20.83
N GLU A 19 -46.47 -14.03 22.07
CA GLU A 19 -45.28 -14.56 22.75
C GLU A 19 -44.59 -15.69 21.97
N ASP A 20 -45.34 -16.67 21.46
CA ASP A 20 -44.82 -17.77 20.64
C ASP A 20 -44.24 -17.25 19.29
N ALA A 21 -44.83 -16.18 18.74
CA ALA A 21 -44.30 -15.49 17.56
C ALA A 21 -43.06 -14.63 17.85
N TYR A 22 -42.91 -14.09 19.06
CA TYR A 22 -41.70 -13.41 19.52
C TYR A 22 -40.57 -14.42 19.79
N MET A 23 -40.85 -15.52 20.48
CA MET A 23 -39.88 -16.60 20.75
C MET A 23 -39.38 -17.29 19.47
N LYS A 24 -40.21 -17.40 18.43
CA LYS A 24 -39.80 -17.92 17.11
C LYS A 24 -38.93 -16.95 16.31
N LYS A 25 -39.01 -15.64 16.59
CA LYS A 25 -38.13 -14.62 15.98
C LYS A 25 -36.79 -14.46 16.72
N GLU A 26 -36.70 -14.84 17.99
CA GLU A 26 -35.45 -14.77 18.76
C GLU A 26 -34.66 -16.10 18.80
N GLY A 27 -35.26 -17.21 18.36
CA GLY A 27 -34.65 -18.55 18.38
C GLY A 27 -34.07 -19.09 17.06
N THR A 28 -34.02 -18.29 15.99
CA THR A 28 -33.26 -18.65 14.77
C THR A 28 -31.95 -17.87 14.72
N THR A 29 -31.05 -18.33 15.60
CA THR A 29 -29.62 -18.49 15.32
C THR A 29 -28.93 -17.27 14.74
N ASN A 30 -28.49 -16.39 15.65
CA ASN A 30 -27.22 -15.68 15.49
C ASN A 30 -26.22 -16.06 16.60
N GLU A 31 -26.50 -17.10 17.39
CA GLU A 31 -25.44 -17.97 17.93
C GLU A 31 -24.62 -18.57 16.78
N SER A 32 -25.23 -18.82 15.61
CA SER A 32 -24.53 -19.14 14.36
C SER A 32 -23.81 -17.94 13.69
N VAL A 33 -24.13 -16.70 14.07
CA VAL A 33 -23.41 -15.49 13.62
C VAL A 33 -22.29 -15.13 14.58
N TYR A 34 -22.40 -15.44 15.87
CA TYR A 34 -21.26 -15.43 16.76
C TYR A 34 -20.29 -16.58 16.45
N ASP A 35 -20.76 -17.76 16.06
CA ASP A 35 -19.87 -18.82 15.56
C ASP A 35 -19.20 -18.46 14.23
N ASP A 36 -19.86 -17.73 13.30
CA ASP A 36 -19.19 -17.17 12.11
C ASP A 36 -18.19 -16.06 12.47
N PHE A 37 -18.52 -15.22 13.46
CA PHE A 37 -17.62 -14.16 13.96
C PHE A 37 -16.45 -14.69 14.80
N GLN A 38 -16.59 -15.87 15.41
CA GLN A 38 -15.54 -16.57 16.17
C GLN A 38 -14.81 -17.64 15.34
N MET A 39 -15.33 -18.01 14.15
CA MET A 39 -14.58 -18.67 13.07
C MET A 39 -13.81 -17.69 12.17
N GLN A 40 -14.08 -16.38 12.26
CA GLN A 40 -13.10 -15.33 11.95
C GLN A 40 -12.18 -15.04 13.15
N GLY A 41 -12.21 -15.93 14.14
CA GLY A 41 -11.12 -16.20 15.05
C GLY A 41 -9.81 -16.25 14.30
N ASN A 42 -8.84 -15.58 14.89
CA ASN A 42 -7.51 -15.30 14.41
C ASN A 42 -6.63 -16.58 14.35
N PHE A 43 -7.13 -17.64 13.72
CA PHE A 43 -6.36 -18.82 13.35
C PHE A 43 -6.04 -18.76 11.87
N HIS A 44 -5.10 -17.90 11.55
CA HIS A 44 -4.29 -18.04 10.34
C HIS A 44 -2.83 -18.16 10.73
N THR A 45 -2.52 -19.11 11.62
CA THR A 45 -1.17 -19.70 11.67
C THR A 45 -0.98 -20.47 10.36
N GLY A 46 -0.37 -19.81 9.37
CA GLY A 46 -0.02 -20.41 8.09
C GLY A 46 -0.29 -19.57 6.84
N ARG A 47 -0.94 -18.41 6.93
CA ARG A 47 -0.93 -17.47 5.80
C ARG A 47 0.34 -16.65 5.90
N ASN A 48 1.19 -16.69 4.86
CA ASN A 48 2.07 -15.57 4.56
C ASN A 48 1.19 -14.32 4.66
N VAL A 49 1.29 -13.53 5.73
CA VAL A 49 0.50 -12.32 5.90
C VAL A 49 1.09 -11.31 4.94
N THR A 50 0.71 -11.50 3.68
CA THR A 50 1.16 -10.70 2.58
C THR A 50 0.52 -9.33 2.67
N VAL A 51 1.20 -8.36 2.09
CA VAL A 51 0.77 -6.97 2.06
C VAL A 51 -0.60 -6.85 1.36
N SER A 52 -1.49 -5.98 1.85
CA SER A 52 -2.81 -5.80 1.24
C SER A 52 -2.70 -5.17 -0.16
N GLU A 53 -3.56 -5.56 -1.10
CA GLU A 53 -3.62 -4.96 -2.44
C GLU A 53 -3.86 -3.44 -2.37
N GLU A 54 -4.62 -2.99 -1.38
CA GLU A 54 -4.85 -1.57 -1.12
C GLU A 54 -3.55 -0.84 -0.77
N PHE A 55 -2.71 -1.40 0.10
CA PHE A 55 -1.41 -0.82 0.39
C PHE A 55 -0.51 -0.79 -0.84
N VAL A 56 -0.48 -1.89 -1.60
CA VAL A 56 0.33 -1.98 -2.84
C VAL A 56 -0.09 -0.88 -3.82
N ASN A 57 -1.40 -0.72 -4.05
CA ASN A 57 -1.91 0.29 -4.95
C ASN A 57 -1.64 1.71 -4.43
N ASN A 58 -1.86 1.97 -3.14
CA ASN A 58 -1.60 3.27 -2.53
C ASN A 58 -0.12 3.65 -2.58
N PHE A 59 0.78 2.70 -2.29
CA PHE A 59 2.22 2.88 -2.37
C PHE A 59 2.69 3.16 -3.81
N LEU A 60 2.17 2.40 -4.78
CA LEU A 60 2.50 2.60 -6.20
C LEU A 60 1.97 3.94 -6.71
N MET A 61 0.77 4.36 -6.30
CA MET A 61 0.21 5.65 -6.67
C MET A 61 1.03 6.81 -6.09
N ALA A 62 1.36 6.75 -4.80
CA ALA A 62 2.16 7.76 -4.10
C ALA A 62 3.54 7.96 -4.74
N HIS A 63 4.13 6.91 -5.32
CA HIS A 63 5.49 6.94 -5.85
C HIS A 63 5.58 6.76 -7.37
N SER A 64 4.45 6.69 -8.08
CA SER A 64 4.35 6.39 -9.52
C SER A 64 5.29 7.24 -10.39
N ASN A 65 5.34 8.55 -10.13
CA ASN A 65 6.18 9.49 -10.88
C ASN A 65 7.68 9.24 -10.74
N ASN A 66 8.09 8.62 -9.63
CA ASN A 66 9.49 8.39 -9.25
C ASN A 66 9.93 6.94 -9.45
N LEU A 67 9.06 6.10 -10.01
CA LEU A 67 9.31 4.70 -10.31
C LEU A 67 9.46 4.47 -11.82
N PRO A 68 10.24 3.45 -12.23
CA PRO A 68 10.36 3.08 -13.64
C PRO A 68 9.11 2.32 -14.07
N SER A 69 8.36 2.89 -15.03
CA SER A 69 7.10 2.34 -15.55
C SER A 69 7.24 0.88 -16.01
N ASP A 70 8.38 0.55 -16.59
CA ASP A 70 8.68 -0.79 -17.14
C ASP A 70 8.82 -1.86 -16.05
N LYS A 71 9.01 -1.46 -14.78
CA LYS A 71 9.22 -2.37 -13.65
C LYS A 71 8.09 -2.35 -12.62
N ILE A 72 7.02 -1.59 -12.88
CA ILE A 72 5.87 -1.48 -11.96
C ILE A 72 5.23 -2.84 -11.72
N TYR A 73 5.09 -3.66 -12.77
CA TYR A 73 4.55 -5.01 -12.64
C TYR A 73 5.41 -5.89 -11.72
N MET A 74 6.73 -5.89 -11.93
CA MET A 74 7.67 -6.63 -11.07
C MET A 74 7.62 -6.13 -9.62
N LEU A 75 7.56 -4.81 -9.42
CA LEU A 75 7.49 -4.22 -8.09
C LEU A 75 6.19 -4.62 -7.39
N LYS A 76 5.06 -4.58 -8.10
CA LYS A 76 3.76 -5.05 -7.61
C LYS A 76 3.83 -6.49 -7.14
N GLU A 77 4.38 -7.38 -7.96
CA GLU A 77 4.49 -8.80 -7.62
C GLU A 77 5.41 -9.04 -6.42
N ARG A 78 6.53 -8.32 -6.33
CA ARG A 78 7.47 -8.43 -5.22
C ARG A 78 6.87 -7.90 -3.93
N ILE A 79 6.25 -6.72 -3.94
CA ILE A 79 5.61 -6.12 -2.76
C ILE A 79 4.46 -7.02 -2.27
N ARG A 80 3.70 -7.62 -3.18
CA ARG A 80 2.62 -8.56 -2.84
C ARG A 80 3.13 -9.80 -2.11
N LYS A 81 4.34 -10.27 -2.38
CA LYS A 81 4.91 -11.46 -1.74
C LYS A 81 5.60 -11.16 -0.40
N LEU A 82 5.76 -9.90 -0.01
CA LEU A 82 6.41 -9.54 1.25
C LEU A 82 5.52 -9.85 2.45
N PRO A 83 6.10 -10.33 3.57
CA PRO A 83 5.39 -10.37 4.83
C PRO A 83 5.19 -8.93 5.36
N LYS A 84 4.08 -8.68 6.05
CA LYS A 84 3.70 -7.36 6.59
C LYS A 84 4.83 -6.67 7.39
N GLU A 85 5.61 -7.43 8.14
CA GLU A 85 6.77 -6.92 8.91
C GLU A 85 7.80 -6.17 8.04
N ASN A 86 7.99 -6.61 6.79
CA ASN A 86 8.92 -5.99 5.84
C ASN A 86 8.26 -4.84 5.05
N ALA A 87 6.93 -4.75 5.07
CA ALA A 87 6.20 -3.67 4.42
C ALA A 87 6.36 -2.32 5.16
N ASP A 88 6.52 -2.37 6.49
CA ASP A 88 6.78 -1.18 7.30
C ASP A 88 8.10 -0.52 6.87
N ARG A 89 9.12 -1.33 6.56
CA ARG A 89 10.42 -0.84 6.05
C ARG A 89 10.27 -0.07 4.73
N LEU A 90 9.30 -0.43 3.89
CA LEU A 90 9.05 0.22 2.61
C LEU A 90 8.57 1.66 2.75
N GLN A 91 7.78 1.93 3.78
CA GLN A 91 7.22 3.26 4.05
C GLN A 91 8.29 4.25 4.50
N PHE A 92 9.34 3.76 5.15
CA PHE A 92 10.48 4.57 5.58
C PHE A 92 11.50 4.86 4.47
N ILE A 93 11.36 4.25 3.28
CA ILE A 93 12.27 4.51 2.16
C ILE A 93 11.93 5.87 1.54
N SER A 94 12.80 6.84 1.75
CA SER A 94 12.72 8.13 1.07
C SER A 94 13.15 8.01 -0.39
N LEU A 95 12.18 7.89 -1.31
CA LEU A 95 12.45 7.93 -2.74
C LEU A 95 12.83 9.34 -3.20
N LYS A 96 13.79 9.43 -4.12
CA LYS A 96 14.21 10.71 -4.69
C LYS A 96 13.22 11.15 -5.76
N ASN A 97 12.81 12.42 -5.72
CA ASN A 97 11.94 13.00 -6.73
C ASN A 97 12.70 13.25 -8.04
N ALA A 98 12.25 12.67 -9.15
CA ALA A 98 12.90 12.83 -10.46
C ALA A 98 12.92 14.30 -10.90
N SER A 99 11.82 15.03 -10.67
CA SER A 99 11.73 16.47 -10.99
C SER A 99 12.70 17.31 -10.17
N THR A 100 12.87 17.01 -8.88
CA THR A 100 13.86 17.68 -8.02
C THR A 100 15.28 17.40 -8.48
N MET A 101 15.58 16.16 -8.90
CA MET A 101 16.88 15.80 -9.46
C MET A 101 17.19 16.53 -10.77
N ILE A 102 16.19 16.71 -11.64
CA ILE A 102 16.32 17.54 -12.85
C ILE A 102 16.64 18.99 -12.46
N LEU A 103 15.93 19.55 -11.48
CA LEU A 103 16.17 20.91 -11.01
C LEU A 103 17.61 21.08 -10.49
N ILE A 104 18.07 20.14 -9.67
CA ILE A 104 19.45 20.07 -9.18
C ILE A 104 20.44 19.95 -10.34
N SER A 105 20.15 19.15 -11.36
CA SER A 105 20.98 19.01 -12.55
C SER A 105 21.03 20.28 -13.40
N ILE A 106 19.98 21.11 -13.41
CA ILE A 106 20.00 22.41 -14.11
C ILE A 106 20.90 23.41 -13.38
N PHE A 107 20.79 23.50 -12.05
CA PHE A 107 21.56 24.48 -11.26
C PHE A 107 22.99 24.02 -10.92
N LEU A 108 23.20 22.71 -10.71
CA LEU A 108 24.47 22.13 -10.26
C LEU A 108 25.04 21.07 -11.22
N GLY A 109 24.42 20.82 -12.38
CA GLY A 109 24.91 19.82 -13.35
C GLY A 109 26.21 20.19 -14.04
N GLN A 110 26.56 21.49 -14.11
CA GLN A 110 27.87 21.93 -14.58
C GLN A 110 29.01 21.45 -13.66
N TRP A 111 28.69 21.20 -12.38
CA TRP A 111 29.61 20.70 -11.36
C TRP A 111 29.50 19.17 -11.18
N GLY A 112 28.58 18.50 -11.88
CA GLY A 112 28.36 17.05 -11.81
C GLY A 112 27.73 16.56 -10.50
N ILE A 113 27.21 17.44 -9.66
CA ILE A 113 26.64 17.13 -8.32
C ILE A 113 25.42 16.22 -8.40
N ASP A 114 24.61 16.37 -9.45
CA ASP A 114 23.48 15.52 -9.74
C ASP A 114 23.88 14.04 -9.94
N ARG A 115 25.02 13.78 -10.60
CA ARG A 115 25.55 12.41 -10.81
C ARG A 115 26.18 11.83 -9.56
N PHE A 116 26.84 12.65 -8.74
CA PHE A 116 27.34 12.24 -7.43
C PHE A 116 26.19 11.75 -6.52
N MET A 117 25.04 12.44 -6.55
CA MET A 117 23.85 12.04 -5.77
C MET A 117 23.22 10.72 -6.19
N LEU A 118 23.48 10.24 -7.41
CA LEU A 118 23.00 8.96 -7.95
C LEU A 118 24.03 7.83 -7.81
N GLY A 119 25.20 8.11 -7.23
CA GLY A 119 26.31 7.16 -7.09
C GLY A 119 27.15 6.99 -8.36
N GLU A 120 26.95 7.82 -9.39
CA GLU A 120 27.75 7.83 -10.62
C GLU A 120 28.94 8.80 -10.49
N THR A 121 29.71 8.65 -9.40
CA THR A 121 30.84 9.50 -9.02
C THR A 121 31.90 9.58 -10.12
N GLY A 122 32.18 8.48 -10.83
CA GLY A 122 33.14 8.45 -11.93
C GLY A 122 32.73 9.35 -13.11
N LEU A 123 31.45 9.41 -13.45
CA LEU A 123 30.94 10.28 -14.52
C LEU A 123 30.95 11.76 -14.09
N GLY A 124 30.64 12.03 -12.82
CA GLY A 124 30.72 13.37 -12.24
C GLY A 124 32.14 13.94 -12.25
N ILE A 125 33.13 13.13 -11.85
CA ILE A 125 34.55 13.52 -11.89
C ILE A 125 35.03 13.72 -13.34
N LEU A 126 34.61 12.85 -14.27
CA LEU A 126 34.98 12.98 -15.68
C LEU A 126 34.48 14.31 -16.28
N LYS A 127 33.27 14.74 -15.92
CA LYS A 127 32.72 16.06 -16.28
C LYS A 127 33.56 17.21 -15.74
N PHE A 128 33.99 17.10 -14.50
CA PHE A 128 34.80 18.11 -13.84
C PHE A 128 36.19 18.23 -14.47
N LEU A 129 36.86 17.09 -14.74
CA LEU A 129 38.19 17.05 -15.34
C LEU A 129 38.22 17.54 -16.79
N THR A 130 37.10 17.40 -17.52
CA THR A 130 36.96 17.85 -18.91
C THR A 130 36.46 19.30 -19.03
N CYS A 131 36.42 20.06 -17.93
CA CYS A 131 35.86 21.43 -17.87
C CYS A 131 34.40 21.52 -18.36
N GLY A 132 33.58 20.51 -18.04
CA GLY A 132 32.14 20.59 -18.19
C GLY A 132 31.67 20.74 -19.65
N ALA A 133 32.26 19.99 -20.58
CA ALA A 133 31.78 19.71 -21.94
C ALA A 133 30.71 20.67 -22.50
N CYS A 134 31.05 21.96 -22.62
CA CYS A 134 30.31 23.05 -23.29
C CYS A 134 28.76 22.96 -23.28
N GLY A 135 28.11 22.57 -22.17
CA GLY A 135 26.65 22.56 -22.02
C GLY A 135 25.85 21.57 -22.89
N VAL A 136 26.40 21.05 -23.99
CA VAL A 136 25.70 20.04 -24.82
C VAL A 136 25.57 18.72 -24.07
N TRP A 137 26.59 18.36 -23.30
CA TRP A 137 26.59 17.13 -22.52
C TRP A 137 25.69 17.20 -21.28
N THR A 138 25.30 18.40 -20.83
CA THR A 138 24.34 18.59 -19.74
C THR A 138 22.90 18.43 -20.23
N VAL A 139 22.58 18.86 -21.47
CA VAL A 139 21.25 18.70 -22.07
C VAL A 139 20.87 17.22 -22.24
N ILE A 140 21.78 16.40 -22.77
CA ILE A 140 21.57 14.95 -22.88
C ILE A 140 21.38 14.33 -21.49
N ASP A 141 22.13 14.82 -20.51
CA ASP A 141 22.04 14.34 -19.14
C ASP A 141 20.70 14.64 -18.48
N TRP A 142 20.05 15.77 -18.77
CA TRP A 142 18.72 16.09 -18.22
C TRP A 142 17.66 15.05 -18.58
N PHE A 143 17.74 14.46 -19.78
CA PHE A 143 16.84 13.37 -20.16
C PHE A 143 17.23 12.04 -19.51
N MET A 144 18.52 11.79 -19.30
CA MET A 144 19.01 10.56 -18.69
C MET A 144 18.86 10.55 -17.16
N ILE A 145 18.96 11.69 -16.48
CA ILE A 145 18.95 11.80 -15.01
C ILE A 145 17.62 11.35 -14.43
N SER A 146 16.50 11.65 -15.10
CA SER A 146 15.17 11.22 -14.69
C SER A 146 15.05 9.70 -14.71
N LYS A 147 15.47 9.05 -15.82
CA LYS A 147 15.47 7.59 -15.94
C LYS A 147 16.37 6.94 -14.89
N LYS A 148 17.56 7.51 -14.67
CA LYS A 148 18.52 7.01 -13.67
C LYS A 148 18.03 7.18 -12.23
N THR A 149 17.33 8.27 -11.92
CA THR A 149 16.71 8.49 -10.60
C THR A 149 15.63 7.44 -10.33
N LYS A 150 14.78 7.17 -11.31
CA LYS A 150 13.76 6.11 -11.21
C LYS A 150 14.40 4.74 -10.99
N GLU A 151 15.46 4.44 -11.73
CA GLU A 151 16.22 3.19 -11.59
C GLU A 151 16.89 3.08 -10.21
N TYR A 152 17.43 4.17 -9.68
CA TYR A 152 18.02 4.23 -8.34
C TYR A 152 16.98 3.98 -7.25
N ASN A 153 15.81 4.63 -7.33
CA ASN A 153 14.69 4.41 -6.42
C ASN A 153 14.21 2.96 -6.45
N PHE A 154 14.12 2.37 -7.65
CA PHE A 154 13.80 0.95 -7.80
C PHE A 154 14.80 0.05 -7.08
N LYS A 155 16.11 0.32 -7.22
CA LYS A 155 17.15 -0.45 -6.51
C LYS A 155 17.02 -0.33 -5.00
N LEU A 156 16.72 0.87 -4.47
CA LEU A 156 16.51 1.05 -3.04
C LEU A 156 15.36 0.18 -2.52
N ILE A 157 14.24 0.17 -3.24
CA ILE A 157 13.09 -0.66 -2.89
C ILE A 157 13.49 -2.13 -2.95
N MET A 158 14.08 -2.58 -4.05
CA MET A 158 14.52 -3.98 -4.21
C MET A 158 15.50 -4.43 -3.13
N ASN A 159 16.41 -3.56 -2.69
CA ASN A 159 17.33 -3.86 -1.59
C ASN A 159 16.62 -3.96 -0.24
N ALA A 160 15.52 -3.22 -0.05
CA ALA A 160 14.68 -3.38 1.14
C ALA A 160 13.78 -4.62 1.07
N LEU A 161 13.58 -5.19 -0.13
CA LEU A 161 12.79 -6.41 -0.35
C LEU A 161 13.61 -7.71 -0.27
N MET A 162 14.94 -7.62 -0.38
CA MET A 162 15.86 -8.74 -0.16
C MET A 162 16.10 -8.94 1.33
#